data_AF-A0A941WCT8-F1
#
_entry.id   AF-A0A941WCT8-F1
#
_cell.length_a   1.000
_cell.length_b   1.000
_cell.length_c   1.000
_cell.angle_alpha   90.00
_cell.angle_beta   90.00
_cell.angle_gamma   90.00
#
_symmetry.space_group_name_H-M   'P 1'
#
loop_
_entity.id
_entity.type
_entity.pdbx_description
1 polymer ?
#
loop_
_entity_poly.entity_id
_entity_poly.type
_entity_poly.pdbx_seq_one_letter_code
_entity_poly.pdbx_strand_id
1 'polypeptide(L)'
;EALNTAIFGGIREGGHVITTRGEHNSVLRPLFFLAKEGKIRLDIVSAGDNAAEEIAKLLRPDTCMVVMNHVSNVTGAVQPVAETGALLRGSDTLFLVDAAQSAGHLPVDMKEMGIDLLAFAGHKGMYGIAGSGGLVLNEGADVRPLTMGGTGTESLSLEQPRFYPERLESGTLNLPAIASLAEGTNYVSENRAAFSARLTEYTQMIVKELSELSAVTLYSKPNPAGIVAFNLLNLPSEEGAEVLSERFDIAVRGGLHCAPLMHRSLGTERTGAIRVSLSPHNTVREIKVFLNAVRRMTLS
;
A
#
# COMPACT_ATOMS: atom_id res chain seq x y z
N GLU A 1 11.21 4.57 -3.31
CA GLU A 1 11.83 5.88 -3.07
C GLU A 1 11.01 6.74 -2.11
N ALA A 2 9.81 7.20 -2.49
CA ALA A 2 8.93 8.04 -1.65
C ALA A 2 8.86 7.63 -0.16
N LEU A 3 8.55 6.37 0.14
CA LEU A 3 8.51 5.87 1.53
C LEU A 3 9.87 5.92 2.24
N ASN A 4 10.98 5.69 1.52
CA ASN A 4 12.31 5.80 2.13
C ASN A 4 12.63 7.27 2.42
N THR A 5 12.36 8.18 1.48
CA THR A 5 12.54 9.63 1.69
C THR A 5 11.71 10.11 2.88
N ALA A 6 10.43 9.73 2.96
CA ALA A 6 9.56 10.07 4.07
C ALA A 6 10.05 9.49 5.40
N ILE A 7 10.38 8.20 5.45
CA ILE A 7 10.80 7.53 6.70
C ILE A 7 12.16 8.05 7.15
N PHE A 8 13.21 7.96 6.33
CA PHE A 8 14.56 8.41 6.73
C PHE A 8 14.63 9.93 6.96
N GLY A 9 13.91 10.69 6.13
CA GLY A 9 13.91 12.14 6.17
C GLY A 9 13.03 12.73 7.27
N GLY A 10 11.94 12.06 7.63
CA GLY A 10 10.95 12.55 8.61
C GLY A 10 11.14 12.03 10.03
N ILE A 11 11.89 10.94 10.26
CA ILE A 11 12.13 10.46 11.63
C ILE A 11 12.97 11.45 12.45
N ARG A 12 12.72 11.45 13.76
CA ARG A 12 13.62 12.03 14.76
C ARG A 12 14.46 10.92 15.39
N GLU A 13 15.78 11.09 15.40
CA GLU A 13 16.71 10.13 16.02
C GLU A 13 16.41 9.95 17.51
N GLY A 14 16.41 8.69 17.98
CA GLY A 14 15.97 8.30 19.32
C GLY A 14 14.46 8.42 19.56
N GLY A 15 13.67 8.81 18.55
CA GLY A 15 12.22 8.95 18.62
C GLY A 15 11.47 7.62 18.58
N HIS A 16 10.16 7.69 18.81
CA HIS A 16 9.25 6.55 18.77
C HIS A 16 8.41 6.56 17.49
N VAL A 17 8.32 5.40 16.83
CA VAL A 17 7.54 5.19 15.60
C VAL A 17 6.54 4.06 15.80
N ILE A 18 5.30 4.26 15.37
CA ILE A 18 4.26 3.23 15.40
C ILE A 18 3.90 2.84 13.95
N THR A 19 3.76 1.55 13.69
CA THR A 19 3.28 1.05 12.39
C THR A 19 2.36 -0.16 12.56
N THR A 20 1.82 -0.68 11.47
CA THR A 20 0.89 -1.82 11.50
C THR A 20 1.53 -3.13 11.04
N ARG A 21 0.93 -4.27 11.39
CA ARG A 21 1.30 -5.57 10.80
C ARG A 21 0.88 -5.70 9.34
N GLY A 22 0.02 -4.81 8.84
CA GLY A 22 -0.52 -4.82 7.49
C GLY A 22 0.43 -4.26 6.43
N GLU A 23 1.57 -3.70 6.85
CA GLU A 23 2.48 -2.97 5.98
C GLU A 23 3.23 -3.83 4.95
N HIS A 24 3.49 -3.19 3.80
CA HIS A 24 4.39 -3.74 2.79
C HIS A 24 5.85 -3.60 3.24
N ASN A 25 6.74 -4.45 2.70
CA ASN A 25 8.18 -4.41 2.95
C ASN A 25 8.84 -3.06 2.62
N SER A 26 8.21 -2.24 1.78
CA SER A 26 8.67 -0.87 1.48
C SER A 26 8.58 0.06 2.69
N VAL A 27 7.71 -0.24 3.65
CA VAL A 27 7.62 0.40 4.97
C VAL A 27 8.40 -0.40 6.01
N LEU A 28 8.18 -1.72 6.08
CA LEU A 28 8.78 -2.54 7.15
C LEU A 28 10.31 -2.56 7.11
N ARG A 29 10.93 -2.72 5.94
CA ARG A 29 12.40 -2.82 5.85
C ARG A 29 13.12 -1.56 6.35
N PRO A 30 12.77 -0.33 5.92
CA PRO A 30 13.41 0.86 6.47
C PRO A 30 13.16 1.06 7.97
N LEU A 31 11.95 0.78 8.46
CA LEU A 31 11.65 0.87 9.90
C LEU A 31 12.45 -0.13 10.73
N PHE A 32 12.51 -1.39 10.31
CA PHE A 32 13.30 -2.41 11.01
C PHE A 32 14.80 -2.13 10.95
N PHE A 33 15.30 -1.60 9.83
CA PHE A 33 16.68 -1.15 9.73
C PHE A 33 16.98 -0.05 10.76
N LEU A 34 16.16 1.00 10.81
CA LEU A 34 16.33 2.10 11.77
C LEU A 34 16.23 1.64 13.23
N ALA A 35 15.31 0.72 13.54
CA ALA A 35 15.16 0.16 14.87
C ALA A 35 16.39 -0.67 15.27
N LYS A 36 16.93 -1.49 14.35
CA LYS A 36 18.12 -2.30 14.58
C LYS A 36 19.37 -1.44 14.81
N GLU A 37 19.48 -0.31 14.11
CA GLU A 37 20.57 0.67 14.30
C GLU A 37 20.39 1.53 15.57
N GLY A 38 19.33 1.30 16.37
CA GLY A 38 19.05 2.07 17.57
C GLY A 38 18.59 3.52 17.30
N LYS A 39 18.26 3.85 16.05
CA LYS A 39 17.85 5.20 15.63
C LYS A 39 16.40 5.52 15.98
N ILE A 40 15.56 4.51 16.16
CA ILE A 40 14.17 4.64 16.60
C ILE A 40 13.78 3.52 17.57
N ARG A 41 12.75 3.78 18.38
CA ARG A 41 11.91 2.72 18.98
C ARG A 41 10.76 2.44 18.01
N LEU A 42 10.45 1.17 17.78
CA LEU A 42 9.40 0.75 16.86
C LEU A 42 8.37 -0.12 17.57
N ASP A 43 7.12 0.35 17.60
CA ASP A 43 5.97 -0.45 18.01
C ASP A 43 5.12 -0.84 16.80
N ILE A 44 4.59 -2.07 16.82
CA ILE A 44 3.83 -2.63 15.70
C ILE A 44 2.47 -3.15 16.20
N VAL A 45 1.41 -2.48 15.76
CA VAL A 45 0.01 -2.80 16.09
C VAL A 45 -0.61 -3.75 15.08
N SER A 46 -1.75 -4.34 15.42
CA SER A 46 -2.60 -5.07 14.47
C SER A 46 -3.08 -4.13 13.35
N ALA A 47 -3.29 -4.68 12.15
CA ALA A 47 -3.97 -3.98 11.07
C ALA A 47 -5.49 -4.26 11.11
N GLY A 48 -6.26 -3.45 10.39
CA GLY A 48 -7.72 -3.52 10.31
C GLY A 48 -8.41 -2.47 11.16
N ASP A 49 -9.71 -2.66 11.37
CA ASP A 49 -10.61 -1.65 11.95
C ASP A 49 -10.14 -1.14 13.32
N ASN A 50 -9.50 -1.99 14.14
CA ASN A 50 -9.03 -1.64 15.48
C ASN A 50 -7.65 -0.97 15.53
N ALA A 51 -7.02 -0.71 14.37
CA ALA A 51 -5.64 -0.21 14.32
C ALA A 51 -5.53 1.17 14.97
N ALA A 52 -6.51 2.04 14.78
CA ALA A 52 -6.52 3.38 15.36
C ALA A 52 -6.55 3.34 16.90
N GLU A 53 -7.37 2.46 17.50
CA GLU A 53 -7.42 2.31 18.96
C GLU A 53 -6.16 1.68 19.53
N GLU A 54 -5.52 0.74 18.82
CA GLU A 54 -4.23 0.20 19.24
C GLU A 54 -3.12 1.26 19.16
N ILE A 55 -3.11 2.08 18.10
CA ILE A 55 -2.17 3.22 17.95
C ILE A 55 -2.36 4.19 19.11
N ALA A 56 -3.60 4.57 19.43
CA ALA A 56 -3.91 5.52 20.51
C ALA A 56 -3.30 5.11 21.85
N LYS A 57 -3.28 3.80 22.16
CA LYS A 57 -2.73 3.25 23.42
C LYS A 57 -1.19 3.31 23.49
N LEU A 58 -0.53 3.39 22.34
CA LEU A 58 0.93 3.42 22.23
C LEU A 58 1.48 4.82 21.97
N LEU A 59 0.61 5.82 21.75
CA LEU A 59 1.04 7.21 21.62
C LEU A 59 1.73 7.68 22.90
N ARG A 60 2.87 8.34 22.67
CA ARG A 60 3.75 8.89 23.70
C ARG A 60 4.21 10.29 23.30
N PRO A 61 4.63 11.15 24.26
CA PRO A 61 5.16 12.47 23.94
C PRO A 61 6.37 12.47 22.99
N ASP A 62 7.11 11.35 22.93
CA ASP A 62 8.27 11.18 22.07
C ASP A 62 7.97 10.52 20.71
N THR A 63 6.70 10.20 20.43
CA THR A 63 6.26 9.66 19.14
C THR A 63 6.50 10.70 18.07
N CYS A 64 7.30 10.34 17.07
CA CYS A 64 7.67 11.24 15.98
C CYS A 64 7.02 10.86 14.66
N MET A 65 6.57 9.61 14.50
CA MET A 65 5.90 9.17 13.28
C MET A 65 4.91 8.04 13.53
N VAL A 66 3.77 8.09 12.85
CA VAL A 66 2.89 6.94 12.64
C VAL A 66 2.88 6.62 11.15
N VAL A 67 3.10 5.35 10.79
CA VAL A 67 3.10 4.89 9.40
C VAL A 67 2.06 3.81 9.19
N MET A 68 1.14 4.00 8.25
CA MET A 68 0.19 2.96 7.86
C MET A 68 -0.12 2.95 6.37
N ASN A 69 -0.39 1.79 5.79
CA ASN A 69 -1.00 1.73 4.46
C ASN A 69 -2.46 2.13 4.52
N HIS A 70 -2.98 2.69 3.42
CA HIS A 70 -4.41 3.00 3.32
C HIS A 70 -5.22 1.76 2.90
N VAL A 71 -4.64 0.90 2.06
CA VAL A 71 -5.25 -0.36 1.63
C VAL A 71 -4.22 -1.47 1.70
N SER A 72 -4.57 -2.59 2.34
CA SER A 72 -3.71 -3.77 2.37
C SER A 72 -3.52 -4.35 0.97
N ASN A 73 -2.25 -4.53 0.57
CA ASN A 73 -1.92 -5.21 -0.68
C ASN A 73 -2.14 -6.73 -0.65
N VAL A 74 -2.53 -7.28 0.50
CA VAL A 74 -2.83 -8.71 0.67
C VAL A 74 -4.34 -8.90 0.66
N THR A 75 -5.07 -8.23 1.56
CA THR A 75 -6.50 -8.50 1.77
C THR A 75 -7.43 -7.53 1.05
N GLY A 76 -6.93 -6.38 0.58
CA GLY A 76 -7.76 -5.29 0.06
C GLY A 76 -8.51 -4.51 1.14
N ALA A 77 -8.27 -4.80 2.42
CA ALA A 77 -8.90 -4.09 3.52
C ALA A 77 -8.44 -2.62 3.58
N VAL A 78 -9.41 -1.71 3.57
CA VAL A 78 -9.18 -0.27 3.82
C VAL A 78 -8.89 -0.09 5.31
N GLN A 79 -7.82 0.63 5.63
CA GLN A 79 -7.39 0.89 7.01
C GLN A 79 -8.02 2.19 7.55
N PRO A 80 -8.15 2.34 8.88
CA PRO A 80 -8.78 3.51 9.52
C PRO A 80 -7.85 4.74 9.52
N VAL A 81 -7.52 5.24 8.33
CA VAL A 81 -6.60 6.37 8.12
C VAL A 81 -7.18 7.66 8.68
N ALA A 82 -8.46 7.93 8.45
CA ALA A 82 -9.11 9.17 8.91
C ALA A 82 -9.22 9.22 10.44
N GLU A 83 -9.55 8.08 11.06
CA GLU A 83 -9.60 7.92 12.51
C GLU A 83 -8.20 8.09 13.11
N THR A 84 -7.17 7.50 12.49
CA THR A 84 -5.79 7.66 12.93
C THR A 84 -5.32 9.11 12.82
N GLY A 85 -5.59 9.78 11.70
CA GLY A 85 -5.23 11.20 11.56
C GLY A 85 -6.01 12.12 12.51
N ALA A 86 -7.25 11.78 12.87
CA ALA A 86 -7.99 12.51 13.89
C ALA A 86 -7.32 12.42 15.28
N LEU A 87 -6.73 11.27 15.64
CA LEU A 87 -5.97 11.10 16.88
C LEU A 87 -4.69 11.94 16.93
N LEU A 88 -4.07 12.17 15.77
CA LEU A 88 -2.78 12.87 15.64
C LEU A 88 -2.93 14.38 15.43
N ARG A 89 -4.15 14.86 15.21
CA ARG A 89 -4.44 16.27 14.91
C ARG A 89 -3.91 17.19 16.01
N GLY A 90 -3.05 18.14 15.63
CA GLY A 90 -2.45 19.11 16.55
C GLY A 90 -1.27 18.56 17.36
N SER A 91 -0.82 17.34 17.09
CA SER A 91 0.42 16.80 17.63
C SER A 91 1.59 17.07 16.67
N ASP A 92 2.83 16.97 17.18
CA ASP A 92 4.05 17.03 16.37
C ASP A 92 4.42 15.66 15.74
N THR A 93 3.50 14.69 15.77
CA THR A 93 3.72 13.34 15.21
C THR A 93 3.38 13.34 13.72
N LEU A 94 4.38 13.05 12.87
CA LEU A 94 4.14 12.93 11.43
C LEU A 94 3.29 11.70 11.11
N PHE A 95 2.22 11.90 10.34
CA PHE A 95 1.39 10.82 9.82
C PHE A 95 1.75 10.53 8.36
N LEU A 96 2.40 9.38 8.14
CA LEU A 96 2.78 8.88 6.82
C LEU A 96 1.82 7.77 6.37
N VAL A 97 1.22 7.98 5.19
CA VAL A 97 0.30 7.01 4.58
C VAL A 97 0.90 6.41 3.30
N ASP A 98 0.99 5.07 3.25
CA ASP A 98 1.25 4.32 2.01
C ASP A 98 -0.06 4.13 1.23
N ALA A 99 -0.24 4.95 0.20
CA ALA A 99 -1.38 4.93 -0.69
C ALA A 99 -1.15 4.10 -1.95
N ALA A 100 -0.13 3.24 -2.03
CA ALA A 100 0.18 2.51 -3.25
C ALA A 100 -0.94 1.58 -3.74
N GLN A 101 -1.89 1.17 -2.89
CA GLN A 101 -3.08 0.39 -3.28
C GLN A 101 -4.39 1.19 -3.22
N SER A 102 -4.37 2.42 -2.70
CA SER A 102 -5.57 3.28 -2.65
C SER A 102 -5.55 4.38 -3.71
N ALA A 103 -4.37 4.87 -4.10
CA ALA A 103 -4.20 5.91 -5.10
C ALA A 103 -4.78 5.43 -6.44
N GLY A 104 -5.78 6.17 -6.90
CA GLY A 104 -6.57 5.90 -8.10
C GLY A 104 -7.75 4.94 -7.93
N HIS A 105 -7.94 4.38 -6.73
CA HIS A 105 -9.10 3.55 -6.39
C HIS A 105 -10.03 4.21 -5.37
N LEU A 106 -9.48 4.98 -4.42
CA LEU A 106 -10.23 5.68 -3.38
C LEU A 106 -9.91 7.17 -3.39
N PRO A 107 -10.84 8.04 -2.96
CA PRO A 107 -10.51 9.41 -2.65
C PRO A 107 -9.53 9.45 -1.47
N VAL A 108 -8.54 10.34 -1.55
CA VAL A 108 -7.61 10.62 -0.46
C VAL A 108 -7.60 12.13 -0.28
N ASP A 109 -8.16 12.59 0.84
CA ASP A 109 -8.10 13.99 1.23
C ASP A 109 -7.12 14.11 2.40
N MET A 110 -5.91 14.59 2.11
CA MET A 110 -4.87 14.70 3.14
C MET A 110 -5.26 15.65 4.27
N LYS A 111 -6.05 16.70 4.00
CA LYS A 111 -6.45 17.69 5.02
C LYS A 111 -7.50 17.09 5.93
N GLU A 112 -8.57 16.51 5.37
CA GLU A 112 -9.63 15.88 6.16
C GLU A 112 -9.10 14.70 6.96
N MET A 113 -8.26 13.86 6.34
CA MET A 113 -7.68 12.66 6.96
C MET A 113 -6.45 12.95 7.84
N GLY A 114 -6.02 14.22 7.97
CA GLY A 114 -4.89 14.60 8.82
C GLY A 114 -3.54 13.99 8.41
N ILE A 115 -3.33 13.73 7.12
CA ILE A 115 -2.12 13.09 6.57
C ILE A 115 -1.05 14.16 6.33
N ASP A 116 0.13 13.98 6.93
CA ASP A 116 1.27 14.86 6.69
C ASP A 116 2.05 14.45 5.44
N LEU A 117 2.23 13.15 5.25
CA LEU A 117 3.03 12.57 4.17
C LEU A 117 2.22 11.48 3.46
N LEU A 118 2.07 11.58 2.14
CA LEU A 118 1.36 10.59 1.33
C LEU A 118 2.27 10.04 0.25
N ALA A 119 2.60 8.74 0.32
CA ALA A 119 3.41 8.07 -0.68
C ALA A 119 2.54 7.20 -1.59
N PHE A 120 2.78 7.24 -2.91
CA PHE A 120 2.08 6.39 -3.86
C PHE A 120 3.00 5.91 -4.99
N ALA A 121 2.56 4.86 -5.69
CA ALA A 121 3.23 4.31 -6.87
C ALA A 121 2.37 4.54 -8.11
N GLY A 122 2.95 5.11 -9.17
CA GLY A 122 2.21 5.49 -10.37
C GLY A 122 1.80 4.30 -11.25
N HIS A 123 2.63 3.26 -11.30
CA HIS A 123 2.41 2.04 -12.12
C HIS A 123 1.34 1.07 -11.59
N LYS A 124 0.43 1.55 -10.75
CA LYS A 124 -0.67 0.77 -10.15
C LYS A 124 -2.00 1.41 -10.54
N GLY A 125 -2.88 1.71 -9.57
CA GLY A 125 -4.18 2.33 -9.79
C GLY A 125 -4.14 3.71 -10.45
N MET A 126 -2.96 4.34 -10.53
CA MET A 126 -2.74 5.64 -11.17
C MET A 126 -2.38 5.54 -12.66
N TYR A 127 -2.23 4.34 -13.23
CA TYR A 127 -1.97 4.10 -14.66
C TYR A 127 -0.75 4.83 -15.28
N GLY A 128 0.23 5.21 -14.48
CA GLY A 128 1.53 5.67 -14.97
C GLY A 128 2.43 4.50 -15.39
N ILE A 129 3.56 4.78 -16.07
CA ILE A 129 4.53 3.74 -16.42
C ILE A 129 5.40 3.35 -15.21
N ALA A 130 6.10 2.21 -15.29
CA ALA A 130 7.10 1.82 -14.29
C ALA A 130 8.14 2.93 -14.07
N GLY A 131 8.52 3.15 -12.81
CA GLY A 131 9.39 4.27 -12.41
C GLY A 131 8.65 5.57 -12.08
N SER A 132 7.32 5.62 -12.23
CA SER A 132 6.49 6.73 -11.72
C SER A 132 6.00 6.50 -10.28
N GLY A 133 5.83 7.59 -9.54
CA GLY A 133 5.33 7.62 -8.17
C GLY A 133 5.43 9.04 -7.60
N GLY A 134 5.09 9.21 -6.33
CA GLY A 134 5.20 10.52 -5.67
C GLY A 134 5.16 10.45 -4.16
N LEU A 135 5.68 11.50 -3.54
CA LEU A 135 5.54 11.83 -2.13
C LEU A 135 4.88 13.21 -2.05
N VAL A 136 3.67 13.28 -1.51
CA VAL A 136 2.97 14.54 -1.27
C VAL A 136 3.14 14.91 0.19
N LEU A 137 3.45 16.18 0.44
CA LEU A 137 3.66 16.73 1.78
C LEU A 137 2.57 17.75 2.06
N ASN A 138 2.12 17.83 3.31
CA ASN A 138 1.40 19.01 3.78
C ASN A 138 2.36 20.18 4.01
N GLU A 139 1.84 21.40 4.18
CA GLU A 139 2.66 22.62 4.33
C GLU A 139 3.54 22.62 5.60
N GLY A 140 3.17 21.85 6.63
CA GLY A 140 3.90 21.78 7.90
C GLY A 140 4.99 20.71 7.95
N ALA A 141 5.04 19.80 6.97
CA ALA A 141 5.97 18.69 6.98
C ALA A 141 7.39 19.13 6.55
N ASP A 142 8.39 18.73 7.34
CA ASP A 142 9.80 18.95 7.01
C ASP A 142 10.52 17.60 6.86
N VAL A 143 10.92 17.28 5.63
CA VAL A 143 11.57 16.01 5.28
C VAL A 143 12.98 16.28 4.80
N ARG A 144 13.97 15.61 5.41
CA ARG A 144 15.36 15.67 4.94
C ARG A 144 15.52 14.84 3.65
N PRO A 145 16.34 15.31 2.69
CA PRO A 145 16.58 14.56 1.45
C PRO A 145 17.26 13.22 1.69
N LEU A 146 16.86 12.21 0.91
CA LEU A 146 17.55 10.91 0.85
C LEU A 146 18.78 10.95 -0.07
N THR A 147 18.69 11.75 -1.14
CA THR A 147 19.71 11.92 -2.16
C THR A 147 20.02 13.40 -2.33
N MET A 148 21.30 13.72 -2.49
CA MET A 148 21.82 15.09 -2.67
C MET A 148 22.51 15.17 -4.03
N GLY A 149 22.42 16.29 -4.72
CA GLY A 149 23.01 16.45 -6.04
C GLY A 149 22.50 17.69 -6.77
N GLY A 150 22.85 17.81 -8.05
CA GLY A 150 22.41 18.94 -8.87
C GLY A 150 20.89 18.92 -9.07
N THR A 151 20.23 20.02 -8.74
CA THR A 151 18.78 20.23 -8.93
C THR A 151 18.47 21.10 -10.15
N GLY A 152 19.49 21.77 -10.72
CA GLY A 152 19.30 22.79 -11.75
C GLY A 152 18.91 24.17 -11.19
N THR A 153 18.85 24.31 -9.86
CA THR A 153 18.55 25.55 -9.14
C THR A 153 19.67 25.88 -8.14
N GLU A 154 19.72 27.13 -7.68
CA GLU A 154 20.73 27.61 -6.70
C GLU A 154 22.19 27.21 -7.00
N SER A 155 22.60 27.19 -8.28
CA SER A 155 23.88 26.61 -8.73
C SER A 155 25.16 27.21 -8.14
N LEU A 156 25.08 28.37 -7.46
CA LEU A 156 26.20 28.98 -6.74
C LEU A 156 26.30 28.52 -5.28
N SER A 157 25.23 27.93 -4.74
CA SER A 157 25.19 27.37 -3.39
C SER A 157 25.92 26.03 -3.36
N LEU A 158 26.64 25.77 -2.27
CA LEU A 158 27.18 24.45 -1.95
C LEU A 158 26.20 23.61 -1.10
N GLU A 159 25.16 24.23 -0.56
CA GLU A 159 24.09 23.56 0.18
C GLU A 159 22.97 23.11 -0.77
N GLN A 160 22.32 22.01 -0.43
CA GLN A 160 21.10 21.57 -1.12
C GLN A 160 19.97 22.59 -0.93
N PRO A 161 19.15 22.86 -1.96
CA PRO A 161 18.00 23.73 -1.84
C PRO A 161 17.08 23.34 -0.68
N ARG A 162 16.55 24.34 0.02
CA ARG A 162 15.64 24.13 1.17
C ARG A 162 14.16 24.16 0.79
N PHE A 163 13.82 24.65 -0.40
CA PHE A 163 12.46 24.74 -0.91
C PHE A 163 12.07 23.49 -1.71
N TYR A 164 10.78 23.16 -1.68
CA TYR A 164 10.22 22.03 -2.41
C TYR A 164 9.74 22.47 -3.81
N PRO A 165 9.75 21.56 -4.80
CA PRO A 165 10.13 20.14 -4.72
C PRO A 165 11.65 19.86 -4.78
N GLU A 166 12.47 20.83 -5.20
CA GLU A 166 13.91 20.66 -5.51
C GLU A 166 14.72 20.14 -4.33
N ARG A 167 14.30 20.43 -3.10
CA ARG A 167 14.87 19.84 -1.89
C ARG A 167 14.94 18.32 -1.94
N LEU A 168 13.93 17.65 -2.49
CA LEU A 168 13.82 16.18 -2.55
C LEU A 168 14.12 15.59 -3.93
N GLU A 169 14.24 16.43 -4.96
CA GLU A 169 14.33 16.04 -6.37
C GLU A 169 15.73 16.34 -6.94
N SER A 170 16.72 15.56 -6.51
CA SER A 170 18.10 15.66 -7.00
C SER A 170 18.31 14.87 -8.29
N GLY A 171 19.03 15.48 -9.24
CA GLY A 171 19.38 14.88 -10.53
C GLY A 171 18.32 15.13 -11.61
N THR A 172 18.60 14.62 -12.81
CA THR A 172 17.65 14.71 -13.92
C THR A 172 16.44 13.82 -13.67
N LEU A 173 15.25 14.42 -13.61
CA LEU A 173 14.00 13.71 -13.36
C LEU A 173 13.60 12.81 -14.53
N ASN A 174 12.85 11.75 -14.23
CA ASN A 174 12.29 10.86 -15.23
C ASN A 174 11.05 11.51 -15.88
N LEU A 175 11.30 12.45 -16.80
CA LEU A 175 10.25 13.21 -17.49
C LEU A 175 9.19 12.33 -18.18
N PRO A 176 9.53 11.22 -18.87
CA PRO A 176 8.52 10.31 -19.42
C PRO A 176 7.62 9.69 -18.34
N ALA A 177 8.19 9.29 -17.20
CA ALA A 177 7.40 8.74 -16.10
C ALA A 177 6.46 9.79 -15.49
N ILE A 178 6.95 11.03 -15.30
CA ILE A 178 6.14 12.15 -14.81
C ILE A 178 5.00 12.47 -15.77
N ALA A 179 5.28 12.58 -17.07
CA ALA A 179 4.25 12.84 -18.08
C ALA A 179 3.19 11.73 -18.13
N SER A 180 3.60 10.46 -18.05
CA SER A 180 2.65 9.34 -18.00
C SER A 180 1.79 9.34 -16.75
N LEU A 181 2.35 9.76 -15.61
CA LEU A 181 1.62 9.84 -14.35
C LEU A 181 0.59 10.96 -14.39
N ALA A 182 0.91 12.09 -15.02
CA ALA A 182 -0.03 13.18 -15.23
C ALA A 182 -1.27 12.70 -16.02
N GLU A 183 -1.06 11.99 -17.14
CA GLU A 183 -2.20 11.49 -17.91
C GLU A 183 -2.95 10.34 -17.25
N GLY A 184 -2.23 9.43 -16.58
CA GLY A 184 -2.87 8.42 -15.75
C GLY A 184 -3.74 9.04 -14.65
N THR A 185 -3.29 10.14 -14.04
CA THR A 185 -4.05 10.90 -13.03
C THR A 185 -5.30 11.53 -13.62
N ASN A 186 -5.20 12.18 -14.79
CA ASN A 186 -6.37 12.76 -15.49
C ASN A 186 -7.41 11.68 -15.79
N TYR A 187 -6.98 10.58 -16.41
CA TYR A 187 -7.84 9.45 -16.75
C TYR A 187 -8.56 8.88 -15.52
N VAL A 188 -7.82 8.68 -14.43
CA VAL A 188 -8.38 8.18 -13.17
C VAL A 188 -9.32 9.18 -12.52
N SER A 189 -8.99 10.48 -12.52
CA SER A 189 -9.82 11.50 -11.87
C SER A 189 -11.25 11.52 -12.40
N GLU A 190 -11.42 11.31 -13.71
CA GLU A 190 -12.73 11.24 -14.37
C GLU A 190 -13.49 9.93 -14.10
N ASN A 191 -12.76 8.83 -13.86
CA ASN A 191 -13.33 7.48 -13.82
C ASN A 191 -13.32 6.79 -12.44
N ARG A 192 -12.65 7.38 -11.45
CA ARG A 192 -12.35 6.74 -10.14
C ARG A 192 -13.57 6.15 -9.46
N ALA A 193 -14.67 6.90 -9.40
CA ALA A 193 -15.88 6.44 -8.72
C ALA A 193 -16.49 5.20 -9.41
N ALA A 194 -16.56 5.21 -10.74
CA ALA A 194 -17.05 4.08 -11.54
C ALA A 194 -16.12 2.86 -11.42
N PHE A 195 -14.81 3.09 -11.42
CA PHE A 195 -13.80 2.03 -11.23
C PHE A 195 -13.91 1.37 -9.85
N SER A 196 -14.00 2.18 -8.80
CA SER A 196 -14.15 1.73 -7.42
C SER A 196 -15.43 0.90 -7.21
N ALA A 197 -16.56 1.36 -7.75
CA ALA A 197 -17.83 0.63 -7.71
C ALA A 197 -17.73 -0.73 -8.43
N ARG A 198 -17.14 -0.75 -9.63
CA ARG A 198 -16.95 -1.98 -10.41
C ARG A 198 -16.03 -2.98 -9.71
N LEU A 199 -14.92 -2.53 -9.14
CA LEU A 199 -14.01 -3.40 -8.39
C LEU A 199 -14.67 -3.96 -7.13
N THR A 200 -15.53 -3.17 -6.47
CA THR A 200 -16.33 -3.65 -5.33
C THR A 200 -17.31 -4.75 -5.78
N GLU A 201 -17.99 -4.57 -6.91
CA GLU A 201 -18.86 -5.60 -7.49
C GLU A 201 -18.08 -6.88 -7.82
N TYR A 202 -16.94 -6.77 -8.48
CA TYR A 202 -16.14 -7.93 -8.88
C TYR A 202 -15.58 -8.70 -7.68
N THR A 203 -15.06 -7.99 -6.68
CA THR A 203 -14.59 -8.62 -5.44
C THR A 203 -15.76 -9.24 -4.67
N GLN A 204 -16.93 -8.62 -4.65
CA GLN A 204 -18.15 -9.20 -4.06
C GLN A 204 -18.55 -10.51 -4.73
N MET A 205 -18.51 -10.59 -6.07
CA MET A 205 -18.79 -11.82 -6.81
C MET A 205 -17.81 -12.93 -6.45
N ILE A 206 -16.51 -12.63 -6.45
CA ILE A 206 -15.48 -13.62 -6.13
C ILE A 206 -15.60 -14.08 -4.68
N VAL A 207 -15.70 -13.15 -3.73
CA VAL A 207 -15.78 -13.48 -2.29
C VAL A 207 -17.00 -14.33 -1.99
N LYS A 208 -18.17 -13.99 -2.55
CA LYS A 208 -19.40 -14.78 -2.37
C LYS A 208 -19.19 -16.21 -2.83
N GLU A 209 -18.77 -16.40 -4.08
CA GLU A 209 -18.66 -17.73 -4.70
C GLU A 209 -17.56 -18.58 -4.09
N LEU A 210 -16.43 -17.99 -3.70
CA LEU A 210 -15.36 -18.71 -3.02
C LEU A 210 -15.72 -19.07 -1.56
N SER A 211 -16.58 -18.28 -0.90
CA SER A 211 -16.99 -18.56 0.48
C SER A 211 -17.88 -19.80 0.62
N GLU A 212 -18.50 -20.24 -0.48
CA GLU A 212 -19.34 -21.45 -0.53
C GLU A 212 -18.51 -22.74 -0.69
N LEU A 213 -17.20 -22.63 -0.96
CA LEU A 213 -16.30 -23.77 -1.16
C LEU A 213 -15.57 -24.12 0.14
N SER A 214 -15.88 -25.28 0.72
CA SER A 214 -15.26 -25.76 1.98
C SER A 214 -13.74 -25.95 1.91
N ALA A 215 -13.20 -26.17 0.71
CA ALA A 215 -11.77 -26.29 0.47
C ALA A 215 -11.05 -24.93 0.33
N VAL A 216 -11.76 -23.81 0.43
CA VAL A 216 -11.20 -22.45 0.32
C VAL A 216 -11.19 -21.76 1.68
N THR A 217 -10.05 -21.17 2.03
CA THR A 217 -9.97 -20.19 3.12
C THR A 217 -9.82 -18.79 2.55
N LEU A 218 -10.78 -17.90 2.82
CA LEU A 218 -10.77 -16.51 2.35
C LEU A 218 -10.17 -15.55 3.38
N TYR A 219 -9.37 -14.60 2.91
CA TYR A 219 -8.76 -13.54 3.73
C TYR A 219 -9.23 -12.13 3.35
N SER A 220 -10.07 -12.01 2.32
CA SER A 220 -10.58 -10.75 1.81
C SER A 220 -12.08 -10.62 2.01
N LYS A 221 -12.51 -9.38 2.26
CA LYS A 221 -13.91 -8.94 2.13
C LYS A 221 -14.06 -8.18 0.79
N PRO A 222 -15.29 -7.98 0.30
CA PRO A 222 -15.54 -7.11 -0.86
C PRO A 222 -14.89 -5.73 -0.64
N ASN A 223 -14.19 -5.22 -1.63
CA ASN A 223 -13.39 -4.00 -1.49
C ASN A 223 -13.20 -3.25 -2.82
N PRO A 224 -12.97 -1.92 -2.75
CA PRO A 224 -12.83 -1.08 -3.94
C PRO A 224 -11.46 -1.17 -4.63
N ALA A 225 -10.51 -1.92 -4.07
CA ALA A 225 -9.14 -2.03 -4.60
C ALA A 225 -8.93 -3.25 -5.51
N GLY A 226 -9.96 -4.10 -5.67
CA GLY A 226 -9.88 -5.24 -6.58
C GLY A 226 -9.04 -6.41 -6.06
N ILE A 227 -8.79 -6.51 -4.75
CA ILE A 227 -7.88 -7.51 -4.19
C ILE A 227 -8.67 -8.63 -3.50
N VAL A 228 -8.41 -9.89 -3.87
CA VAL A 228 -8.94 -11.06 -3.16
C VAL A 228 -7.79 -12.02 -2.86
N ALA A 229 -7.55 -12.29 -1.58
CA ALA A 229 -6.61 -13.32 -1.12
C ALA A 229 -7.35 -14.54 -0.56
N PHE A 230 -6.87 -15.72 -0.92
CA PHE A 230 -7.40 -16.99 -0.46
C PHE A 230 -6.32 -18.09 -0.47
N ASN A 231 -6.62 -19.21 0.18
CA ASN A 231 -5.86 -20.46 0.08
C ASN A 231 -6.77 -21.62 -0.26
N LEU A 232 -6.17 -22.67 -0.83
CA LEU A 232 -6.80 -23.97 -1.06
C LEU A 232 -6.25 -24.95 -0.02
N LEU A 233 -7.13 -25.69 0.67
CA LEU A 233 -6.82 -26.46 1.89
C LEU A 233 -5.55 -27.33 1.80
N ASN A 234 -5.29 -27.91 0.63
CA ASN A 234 -4.22 -28.89 0.44
C ASN A 234 -3.12 -28.41 -0.53
N LEU A 235 -3.05 -27.12 -0.83
CA LEU A 235 -2.14 -26.61 -1.85
C LEU A 235 -1.39 -25.36 -1.39
N PRO A 236 -0.04 -25.36 -1.39
CA PRO A 236 0.74 -24.15 -1.27
C PRO A 236 0.32 -23.11 -2.31
N SER A 237 0.34 -21.83 -1.93
CA SER A 237 -0.20 -20.78 -2.80
C SER A 237 0.54 -20.62 -4.13
N GLU A 238 1.84 -20.89 -4.16
CA GLU A 238 2.65 -20.83 -5.40
C GLU A 238 2.25 -21.95 -6.37
N GLU A 239 2.08 -23.17 -5.88
CA GLU A 239 1.59 -24.31 -6.69
C GLU A 239 0.17 -24.05 -7.20
N GLY A 240 -0.71 -23.47 -6.36
CA GLY A 240 -2.05 -23.09 -6.80
C GLY A 240 -2.06 -22.00 -7.88
N ALA A 241 -1.17 -21.03 -7.77
CA ALA A 241 -0.99 -20.01 -8.81
C ALA A 241 -0.43 -20.62 -10.11
N GLU A 242 0.51 -21.55 -10.01
CA GLU A 242 1.09 -22.28 -11.15
C GLU A 242 0.02 -23.10 -11.88
N VAL A 243 -0.81 -23.85 -11.15
CA VAL A 243 -1.91 -24.61 -11.76
C VAL A 243 -2.92 -23.69 -12.47
N LEU A 244 -3.27 -22.55 -11.85
CA LEU A 244 -4.14 -21.55 -12.49
C LEU A 244 -3.52 -21.00 -13.78
N SER A 245 -2.21 -20.76 -13.79
CA SER A 245 -1.49 -20.29 -14.97
C SER A 245 -1.43 -21.36 -16.06
N GLU A 246 -0.89 -22.54 -15.77
CA GLU A 246 -0.56 -23.55 -16.77
C GLU A 246 -1.78 -24.29 -17.34
N ARG A 247 -2.78 -24.57 -16.49
CA ARG A 247 -3.94 -25.39 -16.90
C ARG A 247 -5.14 -24.56 -17.32
N PHE A 248 -5.22 -23.32 -16.86
CA PHE A 248 -6.40 -22.47 -17.06
C PHE A 248 -6.10 -21.13 -17.72
N ASP A 249 -4.82 -20.80 -17.98
CA ASP A 249 -4.40 -19.53 -18.57
C ASP A 249 -4.83 -18.30 -17.74
N ILE A 250 -4.74 -18.43 -16.41
CA ILE A 250 -5.14 -17.39 -15.45
C ILE A 250 -3.91 -16.92 -14.67
N ALA A 251 -3.50 -15.67 -14.92
CA ALA A 251 -2.44 -15.03 -14.17
C ALA A 251 -2.95 -14.56 -12.78
N VAL A 252 -2.44 -15.20 -11.74
CA VAL A 252 -2.56 -14.76 -10.34
C VAL A 252 -1.18 -14.75 -9.69
N ARG A 253 -1.08 -14.34 -8.42
CA ARG A 253 0.18 -14.39 -7.69
C ARG A 253 0.04 -15.23 -6.43
N GLY A 254 0.91 -16.22 -6.26
CA GLY A 254 1.15 -16.92 -5.00
C GLY A 254 2.24 -16.26 -4.15
N GLY A 255 2.38 -16.68 -2.90
CA GLY A 255 3.48 -16.30 -2.01
C GLY A 255 3.11 -15.28 -0.93
N LEU A 256 4.10 -14.53 -0.45
CA LEU A 256 3.97 -13.62 0.71
C LEU A 256 3.68 -12.15 0.37
N HIS A 257 3.55 -11.84 -0.92
CA HIS A 257 3.24 -10.50 -1.46
C HIS A 257 3.98 -9.33 -0.80
N CYS A 258 5.23 -9.56 -0.38
CA CYS A 258 6.06 -8.59 0.33
C CYS A 258 5.43 -8.05 1.64
N ALA A 259 4.56 -8.79 2.32
CA ALA A 259 3.89 -8.37 3.57
C ALA A 259 4.00 -9.46 4.67
N PRO A 260 5.22 -9.77 5.13
CA PRO A 260 5.46 -10.94 5.99
C PRO A 260 4.69 -10.90 7.31
N LEU A 261 4.53 -9.72 7.93
CA LEU A 261 3.78 -9.58 9.18
C LEU A 261 2.27 -9.79 8.98
N MET A 262 1.74 -9.42 7.80
CA MET A 262 0.34 -9.69 7.47
C MET A 262 0.10 -11.19 7.30
N HIS A 263 1.01 -11.89 6.60
CA HIS A 263 0.94 -13.34 6.47
C HIS A 263 1.05 -14.07 7.82
N ARG A 264 1.88 -13.57 8.74
CA ARG A 264 1.91 -14.09 10.12
C ARG A 264 0.59 -13.88 10.85
N SER A 265 -0.02 -12.70 10.76
CA SER A 265 -1.34 -12.41 11.35
C SER A 265 -2.44 -13.30 10.77
N LEU A 266 -2.36 -13.65 9.49
CA LEU A 266 -3.31 -14.54 8.80
C LEU A 266 -3.00 -16.03 8.97
N GLY A 267 -1.90 -16.41 9.63
CA GLY A 267 -1.47 -17.80 9.75
C GLY A 267 -0.96 -18.44 8.45
N THR A 268 -0.57 -17.62 7.47
CA THR A 268 -0.16 -18.06 6.12
C THR A 268 1.33 -17.90 5.83
N GLU A 269 2.17 -17.76 6.88
CA GLU A 269 3.62 -17.57 6.70
C GLU A 269 4.32 -18.73 5.97
N ARG A 270 3.79 -19.96 6.12
CA ARG A 270 4.36 -21.16 5.50
C ARG A 270 3.80 -21.45 4.11
N THR A 271 2.53 -21.14 3.88
CA THR A 271 1.81 -21.50 2.65
C THR A 271 1.73 -20.34 1.66
N GLY A 272 1.92 -19.10 2.12
CA GLY A 272 1.55 -17.89 1.39
C GLY A 272 0.03 -17.78 1.18
N ALA A 273 -0.39 -16.91 0.27
CA ALA A 273 -1.77 -16.81 -0.19
C ALA A 273 -1.79 -16.68 -1.72
N ILE A 274 -2.84 -17.19 -2.36
CA ILE A 274 -3.15 -16.87 -3.74
C ILE A 274 -3.86 -15.52 -3.72
N ARG A 275 -3.35 -14.56 -4.50
CA ARG A 275 -3.94 -13.23 -4.64
C ARG A 275 -4.38 -12.98 -6.09
N VAL A 276 -5.67 -12.75 -6.25
CA VAL A 276 -6.26 -12.17 -7.46
C VAL A 276 -6.26 -10.65 -7.29
N SER A 277 -5.81 -9.94 -8.33
CA SER A 277 -5.77 -8.48 -8.35
C SER A 277 -6.45 -8.00 -9.62
N LEU A 278 -7.63 -7.42 -9.46
CA LEU A 278 -8.51 -7.01 -10.55
C LEU A 278 -8.23 -5.57 -10.97
N SER A 279 -8.41 -5.32 -12.26
CA SER A 279 -8.55 -4.00 -12.87
C SER A 279 -10.03 -3.74 -13.19
N PRO A 280 -10.49 -2.47 -13.23
CA PRO A 280 -11.79 -2.10 -13.77
C PRO A 280 -12.02 -2.54 -15.24
N HIS A 281 -10.95 -2.93 -15.93
CA HIS A 281 -10.96 -3.44 -17.30
C HIS A 281 -11.17 -4.95 -17.38
N ASN A 282 -11.07 -5.68 -16.26
CA ASN A 282 -11.48 -7.07 -16.24
C ASN A 282 -12.96 -7.20 -16.55
N THR A 283 -13.37 -8.39 -16.98
CA THR A 283 -14.77 -8.67 -17.33
C THR A 283 -15.41 -9.68 -16.40
N VAL A 284 -16.74 -9.61 -16.29
CA VAL A 284 -17.54 -10.64 -15.61
C VAL A 284 -17.30 -12.04 -16.19
N ARG A 285 -16.99 -12.13 -17.49
CA ARG A 285 -16.64 -13.41 -18.13
C ARG A 285 -15.34 -13.96 -17.57
N GLU A 286 -14.30 -13.15 -17.47
CA GLU A 286 -13.00 -13.55 -16.89
C GLU A 286 -13.17 -14.01 -15.43
N ILE A 287 -13.96 -13.29 -14.64
CA ILE A 287 -14.28 -13.66 -13.25
C ILE A 287 -14.96 -15.03 -13.19
N LYS A 288 -15.93 -15.30 -14.08
CA LYS A 288 -16.59 -16.61 -14.17
C LYS A 288 -15.64 -17.72 -14.58
N VAL A 289 -14.72 -17.45 -15.53
CA VAL A 289 -13.68 -18.40 -15.93
C VAL A 289 -12.79 -18.74 -14.74
N PHE A 290 -12.34 -17.71 -14.01
CA PHE A 290 -11.55 -17.88 -12.79
C PHE A 290 -12.25 -18.72 -11.72
N LEU A 291 -13.50 -18.39 -11.39
CA LEU A 291 -14.27 -19.13 -10.40
C LEU A 291 -14.48 -20.60 -10.79
N ASN A 292 -14.71 -20.87 -12.08
CA ASN A 292 -14.83 -22.25 -12.58
C ASN A 292 -13.51 -23.01 -12.48
N ALA A 293 -12.36 -22.37 -12.72
CA ALA A 293 -11.06 -22.97 -12.54
C ALA A 293 -10.82 -23.35 -11.07
N VAL A 294 -11.08 -22.42 -10.13
CA VAL A 294 -10.95 -22.70 -8.70
C VAL A 294 -11.86 -23.84 -8.25
N ARG A 295 -13.13 -23.87 -8.69
CA ARG A 295 -14.04 -24.99 -8.39
C ARG A 295 -13.49 -26.34 -8.86
N ARG A 296 -12.90 -26.40 -10.06
CA ARG A 296 -12.28 -27.62 -10.57
C ARG A 296 -11.09 -28.07 -9.71
N MET A 297 -10.30 -27.13 -9.21
CA MET A 297 -9.17 -27.42 -8.31
C MET A 297 -9.62 -27.87 -6.92
N THR A 298 -10.84 -27.53 -6.48
CA THR A 298 -11.38 -27.97 -5.18
C THR A 298 -12.09 -29.32 -5.22
N LEU A 299 -12.41 -29.82 -6.42
CA LEU A 299 -13.09 -31.11 -6.63
C LEU A 299 -12.13 -32.28 -6.90
N SER A 300 -10.87 -31.98 -7.20
CA SER A 300 -9.76 -32.92 -7.41
C SER A 300 -9.02 -33.20 -6.11
#